data_AF-A0A9N8Z5E5-F1
#
_entry.id   AF-A0A9N8Z5E5-F1
#
_cell.length_a   1.000
_cell.length_b   1.000
_cell.length_c   1.000
_cell.angle_alpha   90.00
_cell.angle_beta   90.00
_cell.angle_gamma   90.00
#
_symmetry.space_group_name_H-M   'P 1'
#
loop_
_entity.id
_entity.type
_entity.pdbx_description
1 polymer ?
#
loop_
_entity_poly.entity_id
_entity_poly.type
_entity_poly.pdbx_seq_one_letter_code
_entity_poly.pdbx_strand_id
1 'polypeptide(L)'
;MEFNSLSRRIDKIEFPEKEFTLYFLAYVRDVLPESTDERIKYIFSREAVLELTHNWKTELDPNFEYHHDPKGFGHLAIAVDNIEAACKRFNDNGVKFIKKLTDGAMKNVAFIADPDGYWVEIVQAGLDPTKP
;
A
#
# COMPACT_ATOMS: atom_id res chain seq x y z
N MET A 1 -22.76 3.75 3.11
CA MET A 1 -21.85 3.61 1.94
C MET A 1 -20.92 2.46 2.26
N GLU A 2 -21.19 1.27 1.71
CA GLU A 2 -20.21 0.17 1.74
C GLU A 2 -19.08 0.55 0.80
N PHE A 3 -17.88 0.74 1.33
CA PHE A 3 -16.69 0.75 0.50
C PHE A 3 -16.46 -0.70 0.06
N ASN A 4 -16.90 -1.05 -1.14
CA ASN A 4 -16.46 -2.28 -1.80
C ASN A 4 -14.94 -2.16 -1.95
N SER A 5 -14.19 -2.71 -1.01
CA SER A 5 -12.74 -2.63 -0.98
C SER A 5 -12.20 -3.48 -2.11
N LEU A 6 -12.03 -2.85 -3.28
CA LEU A 6 -11.36 -3.47 -4.42
C LEU A 6 -9.92 -3.86 -4.07
N SER A 7 -9.29 -3.18 -3.10
CA SER A 7 -8.00 -3.58 -2.53
C SER A 7 -8.19 -4.73 -1.54
N ARG A 8 -7.58 -5.88 -1.80
CA ARG A 8 -7.55 -6.99 -0.84
C ARG A 8 -6.24 -7.76 -0.94
N ARG A 9 -5.87 -8.42 0.15
CA ARG A 9 -4.84 -9.47 0.11
C ARG A 9 -5.32 -10.57 -0.84
N ILE A 10 -4.52 -10.90 -1.85
CA ILE A 10 -4.79 -12.01 -2.76
C ILE A 10 -4.47 -13.32 -2.04
N ASP A 11 -3.25 -13.45 -1.54
CA ASP A 11 -2.81 -14.61 -0.77
C ASP A 11 -1.61 -14.26 0.12
N LYS A 12 -1.19 -15.25 0.93
CA LYS A 12 0.11 -15.27 1.60
C LYS A 12 0.84 -16.59 1.30
N ILE A 13 2.17 -16.54 1.25
CA ILE A 13 3.01 -17.72 1.06
C ILE A 13 4.03 -17.76 2.19
N GLU A 14 4.06 -18.87 2.93
CA GLU A 14 4.97 -19.07 4.05
C GLU A 14 6.16 -19.92 3.60
N PHE A 15 7.36 -19.53 4.06
CA PHE A 15 8.60 -20.28 3.84
C PHE A 15 9.22 -20.63 5.20
N PRO A 16 8.72 -21.65 5.92
CA PRO A 16 9.15 -21.95 7.28
C PRO A 16 10.65 -22.27 7.39
N GLU A 17 11.21 -22.99 6.42
CA GLU A 17 12.64 -23.32 6.39
C GLU A 17 13.55 -22.09 6.24
N LYS A 18 13.00 -20.98 5.74
CA LYS A 18 13.72 -19.71 5.53
C LYS A 18 13.25 -18.61 6.48
N GLU A 19 12.32 -18.92 7.38
CA GLU A 19 11.75 -18.01 8.36
C GLU A 19 11.22 -16.67 7.78
N PHE A 20 10.42 -16.72 6.71
CA PHE A 20 9.70 -15.54 6.23
C PHE A 20 8.33 -15.86 5.62
N THR A 21 7.50 -14.83 5.46
CA THR A 21 6.19 -14.88 4.81
C THR A 21 6.05 -13.75 3.81
N LEU A 22 5.54 -14.08 2.62
CA LEU A 22 5.16 -13.09 1.61
C LEU A 22 3.67 -12.83 1.66
N TYR A 23 3.27 -11.56 1.62
CA TYR A 23 1.88 -11.13 1.49
C TYR A 23 1.70 -10.39 0.17
N PHE A 24 0.70 -10.77 -0.61
CA PHE A 24 0.44 -10.15 -1.90
C PHE A 24 -0.85 -9.34 -1.86
N LEU A 25 -0.76 -8.05 -2.16
CA LEU A 25 -1.89 -7.11 -2.18
C LEU A 25 -2.06 -6.53 -3.59
N ALA A 26 -3.31 -6.46 -4.04
CA ALA A 26 -3.64 -5.76 -5.27
C ALA A 26 -5.11 -5.29 -5.27
N TYR A 27 -5.45 -4.46 -6.25
CA TYR A 27 -6.84 -4.23 -6.62
C TYR A 27 -7.38 -5.45 -7.37
N VAL A 28 -8.33 -6.17 -6.80
CA VAL A 28 -8.95 -7.36 -7.36
C VAL A 28 -10.39 -7.04 -7.73
N ARG A 29 -10.67 -7.00 -9.04
CA ARG A 29 -12.02 -6.81 -9.58
C ARG A 29 -12.71 -8.13 -9.92
N ASP A 30 -11.93 -9.19 -10.11
CA ASP A 30 -12.41 -10.52 -10.44
C ASP A 30 -12.60 -11.41 -9.21
N VAL A 31 -13.28 -12.54 -9.40
CA VAL A 31 -13.31 -13.61 -8.40
C VAL A 31 -11.89 -14.21 -8.30
N LEU A 32 -11.35 -14.33 -7.08
CA LEU A 32 -10.07 -14.99 -6.88
C LEU A 32 -10.22 -16.49 -7.14
N PRO A 33 -9.22 -17.13 -7.77
CA PRO A 33 -9.17 -18.59 -7.84
C PRO A 33 -9.27 -19.20 -6.43
N GLU A 34 -9.86 -20.39 -6.32
CA GLU A 34 -10.03 -21.05 -5.03
C GLU A 34 -8.73 -21.75 -4.58
N SER A 35 -8.00 -22.34 -5.53
CA SER A 35 -6.78 -23.08 -5.24
C SER A 35 -5.55 -22.19 -5.08
N THR A 36 -4.63 -22.59 -4.20
CA THR A 36 -3.36 -21.88 -3.98
C THR A 36 -2.52 -21.81 -5.25
N ASP A 37 -2.40 -22.91 -6.00
CA ASP A 37 -1.59 -22.96 -7.23
C ASP A 37 -2.10 -21.98 -8.30
N GLU A 38 -3.41 -21.83 -8.43
CA GLU A 38 -3.99 -20.86 -9.37
C GLU A 38 -3.87 -19.43 -8.85
N ARG A 39 -3.95 -19.20 -7.54
CA ARG A 39 -3.68 -17.87 -6.94
C ARG A 39 -2.25 -17.44 -7.16
N ILE A 40 -1.27 -18.35 -7.05
CA ILE A 40 0.13 -18.04 -7.35
C ILE A 40 0.28 -17.61 -8.81
N LYS A 41 -0.30 -18.37 -9.76
CA LYS A 41 -0.28 -17.98 -11.18
C LYS A 41 -0.96 -16.62 -11.40
N TYR A 42 -2.08 -16.38 -10.73
CA TYR A 42 -2.81 -15.12 -10.79
C TYR A 42 -2.00 -13.94 -10.23
N ILE A 43 -1.30 -14.11 -9.11
CA ILE A 43 -0.42 -13.09 -8.52
C ILE A 43 0.65 -12.68 -9.53
N PHE A 44 1.38 -13.65 -10.09
CA PHE A 44 2.51 -13.38 -10.97
C PHE A 44 2.11 -13.05 -12.42
N SER A 45 0.83 -13.11 -12.77
CA SER A 45 0.32 -12.69 -14.09
C SER A 45 -0.25 -11.28 -14.10
N ARG A 46 -0.13 -10.51 -13.00
CA ARG A 46 -0.80 -9.22 -12.84
C ARG A 46 0.17 -8.06 -12.62
N GLU A 47 -0.25 -6.91 -13.13
CA GLU A 47 0.41 -5.64 -12.87
C GLU A 47 0.04 -5.09 -11.50
N ALA A 48 0.91 -4.22 -10.97
CA ALA A 48 0.67 -3.45 -9.74
C ALA A 48 0.31 -4.31 -8.51
N VAL A 49 0.97 -5.47 -8.37
CA VAL A 49 0.94 -6.27 -7.14
C VAL A 49 2.01 -5.74 -6.19
N LEU A 50 1.61 -5.47 -4.95
CA LEU A 50 2.53 -5.18 -3.86
C LEU A 50 2.83 -6.48 -3.11
N GLU A 51 4.10 -6.88 -3.12
CA GLU A 51 4.63 -7.95 -2.29
C GLU A 51 5.23 -7.35 -1.01
N LEU A 52 4.73 -7.77 0.15
CA LEU A 52 5.28 -7.43 1.45
C LEU A 52 5.98 -8.64 2.04
N THR A 53 7.27 -8.49 2.37
CA THR A 53 8.09 -9.56 2.95
C THR A 53 8.19 -9.39 4.45
N HIS A 54 7.54 -10.28 5.19
CA HIS A 54 7.70 -10.39 6.63
C HIS A 54 8.79 -11.42 6.94
N ASN A 55 10.00 -10.94 7.25
CA ASN A 55 11.04 -11.79 7.85
C ASN A 55 10.65 -12.02 9.32
N TRP A 56 10.58 -13.27 9.75
CA TRP A 56 10.06 -13.58 11.09
C TRP A 56 10.97 -13.02 12.19
N LYS A 57 10.36 -12.70 13.33
CA LYS A 57 11.04 -12.18 14.54
C LYS A 57 11.58 -10.76 14.40
N THR A 58 11.47 -10.09 13.25
CA THR A 58 11.84 -8.66 13.15
C THR A 58 10.96 -7.81 14.06
N GLU A 59 9.70 -8.20 14.26
CA GLU A 59 8.77 -7.59 15.21
C GLU A 59 9.17 -7.77 16.69
N LEU A 60 10.12 -8.67 16.98
CA LEU A 60 10.63 -8.93 18.33
C LEU A 60 11.97 -8.21 18.59
N ASP A 61 12.63 -7.68 17.56
CA ASP A 61 13.87 -6.93 17.71
C ASP A 61 13.58 -5.42 17.75
N PRO A 62 13.71 -4.76 18.91
CA PRO A 62 13.41 -3.33 19.04
C PRO A 62 14.42 -2.42 18.31
N ASN A 63 15.53 -2.96 17.80
CA ASN A 63 16.53 -2.20 17.05
C ASN A 63 16.42 -2.40 15.53
N PHE A 64 15.49 -3.25 15.08
CA PHE A 64 15.31 -3.53 13.67
C PHE A 64 14.42 -2.46 13.03
N GLU A 65 14.91 -1.82 11.97
CA GLU A 65 14.14 -0.88 11.14
C GLU A 65 14.42 -1.15 9.65
N TYR A 66 13.38 -1.11 8.82
CA TYR A 66 13.51 -1.31 7.36
C TYR A 66 14.06 -0.06 6.63
N HIS A 67 13.85 1.12 7.20
CA HIS A 67 14.21 2.40 6.60
C HIS A 67 15.43 3.04 7.26
N HIS A 68 16.56 2.99 6.56
CA HIS A 68 17.79 3.70 6.96
C HIS A 68 18.38 4.50 5.81
N ASP A 69 19.24 5.46 6.17
CA ASP A 69 20.16 6.09 5.22
C ASP A 69 21.14 5.07 4.62
N PRO A 70 21.56 5.23 3.34
CA PRO A 70 21.29 6.36 2.45
C PRO A 70 19.91 6.30 1.77
N LYS A 71 19.38 7.47 1.40
CA LYS A 71 18.11 7.61 0.70
C LYS A 71 18.08 6.82 -0.63
N GLY A 72 16.99 6.08 -0.84
CA GLY A 72 16.74 5.28 -2.05
C GLY A 72 15.31 5.43 -2.55
N PHE A 73 14.50 4.37 -2.41
CA PHE A 73 13.07 4.37 -2.78
C PHE A 73 12.31 5.54 -2.13
N GLY A 74 11.47 6.21 -2.92
CA GLY A 74 10.72 7.40 -2.49
C GLY A 74 9.38 7.07 -1.84
N HIS A 75 8.45 6.52 -2.63
CA HIS A 75 7.09 6.21 -2.19
C HIS A 75 6.38 5.31 -3.21
N LEU A 76 5.32 4.64 -2.73
CA LEU A 76 4.28 4.06 -3.58
C LEU A 76 3.21 5.12 -3.84
N ALA A 77 2.51 5.07 -4.98
CA ALA A 77 1.36 5.92 -5.25
C ALA A 77 0.07 5.11 -5.39
N ILE A 78 -1.02 5.59 -4.79
CA ILE A 78 -2.36 5.03 -4.91
C ILE A 78 -3.29 6.11 -5.45
N ALA A 79 -3.84 5.85 -6.65
CA ALA A 79 -4.87 6.69 -7.24
C ALA A 79 -6.24 6.38 -6.62
N VAL A 80 -6.99 7.41 -6.27
CA VAL A 80 -8.32 7.30 -5.65
C VAL A 80 -9.35 8.15 -6.40
N ASP A 81 -10.61 7.70 -6.39
CA ASP A 81 -11.71 8.39 -7.09
C ASP A 81 -12.10 9.72 -6.42
N ASN A 82 -11.93 9.83 -5.10
CA ASN A 82 -12.18 11.06 -4.36
C ASN A 82 -11.13 11.19 -3.23
N ILE A 83 -10.17 12.09 -3.44
CA ILE A 83 -9.05 12.28 -2.53
C ILE A 83 -9.47 12.88 -1.18
N GLU A 84 -10.49 13.74 -1.14
CA GLU A 84 -10.96 14.36 0.10
C GLU A 84 -11.64 13.33 1.01
N ALA A 85 -12.49 12.48 0.43
CA ALA A 85 -13.14 11.38 1.13
C ALA A 85 -12.11 10.35 1.62
N ALA A 86 -11.11 10.03 0.79
CA ALA A 86 -10.01 9.15 1.19
C ALA A 86 -9.21 9.74 2.37
N CYS A 87 -8.80 11.01 2.28
CA CYS A 87 -8.07 11.71 3.33
C CYS A 87 -8.89 11.82 4.63
N LYS A 88 -10.20 12.09 4.54
CA LYS A 88 -11.09 12.08 5.69
C LYS A 88 -11.10 10.71 6.35
N ARG A 89 -11.27 9.64 5.57
CA ARG A 89 -11.23 8.26 6.09
C ARG A 89 -9.90 7.95 6.78
N PHE A 90 -8.77 8.33 6.18
CA PHE A 90 -7.46 8.13 6.79
C PHE A 90 -7.33 8.87 8.13
N ASN A 91 -7.75 10.14 8.18
CA ASN A 91 -7.73 10.93 9.40
C ASN A 91 -8.64 10.33 10.49
N ASP A 92 -9.86 9.92 10.14
CA ASP A 92 -10.81 9.29 11.06
C ASP A 92 -10.28 7.97 11.64
N ASN A 93 -9.36 7.29 10.94
CA ASN A 93 -8.73 6.05 11.38
C ASN A 93 -7.32 6.27 11.98
N GLY A 94 -6.92 7.51 12.27
CA GLY A 94 -5.65 7.81 12.93
C GLY A 94 -4.41 7.53 12.09
N VAL A 95 -4.54 7.46 10.76
CA VAL A 95 -3.40 7.26 9.85
C VAL A 95 -2.47 8.47 9.92
N LYS A 96 -1.16 8.21 9.98
CA LYS A 96 -0.13 9.25 10.01
C LYS A 96 -0.02 9.94 8.64
N PHE A 97 -0.16 11.26 8.63
CA PHE A 97 0.08 12.08 7.44
C PHE A 97 1.51 12.63 7.46
N ILE A 98 2.18 12.52 6.31
CA ILE A 98 3.41 13.24 6.01
C ILE A 98 3.09 14.62 5.40
N LYS A 99 2.07 14.67 4.54
CA LYS A 99 1.53 15.90 3.94
C LYS A 99 0.02 15.79 3.77
N LYS A 100 -0.74 16.73 4.33
CA LYS A 100 -2.19 16.84 4.12
C LYS A 100 -2.51 17.63 2.84
N LEU A 101 -3.77 17.54 2.38
CA LEU A 101 -4.27 18.39 1.29
C LEU A 101 -4.24 19.87 1.66
N THR A 102 -4.45 20.19 2.94
CA THR A 102 -4.38 21.57 3.45
C THR A 102 -2.98 22.16 3.41
N ASP A 103 -1.95 21.32 3.26
CA ASP A 103 -0.56 21.74 3.35
C ASP A 103 0.00 22.12 1.97
N GLY A 104 0.71 23.25 1.90
CA GLY A 104 1.31 23.75 0.66
C GLY A 104 0.29 24.21 -0.40
N ALA A 105 0.79 24.51 -1.60
CA ALA A 105 -0.02 25.00 -2.72
C ALA A 105 -0.75 23.87 -3.47
N MET A 106 -0.15 22.68 -3.58
CA MET A 106 -0.75 21.52 -4.24
C MET A 106 -1.82 20.87 -3.37
N LYS A 107 -3.09 21.03 -3.79
CA LYS A 107 -4.31 20.53 -3.10
C LYS A 107 -4.81 19.18 -3.61
N ASN A 108 -4.15 18.64 -4.62
CA ASN A 108 -4.52 17.43 -5.36
C ASN A 108 -3.68 16.19 -4.98
N VAL A 109 -2.73 16.33 -4.04
CA VAL A 109 -1.85 15.26 -3.57
C VAL A 109 -1.69 15.33 -2.05
N ALA A 110 -1.78 14.16 -1.41
CA ALA A 110 -1.44 13.94 0.00
C ALA A 110 -0.41 12.81 0.13
N PHE A 111 0.33 12.81 1.23
CA PHE A 111 1.23 11.71 1.60
C PHE A 111 0.87 11.20 2.99
N ILE A 112 0.69 9.89 3.09
CA ILE A 112 0.53 9.17 4.36
C ILE A 112 1.76 8.28 4.60
N ALA A 113 1.93 7.82 5.83
CA ALA A 113 2.94 6.83 6.18
C ALA A 113 2.27 5.52 6.59
N ASP A 114 2.85 4.40 6.16
CA ASP A 114 2.52 3.08 6.69
C ASP A 114 3.19 2.84 8.08
N PRO A 115 2.96 1.69 8.72
CA PRO A 115 3.53 1.40 10.04
C PRO A 115 5.07 1.39 10.08
N ASP A 116 5.73 0.98 8.99
CA ASP A 116 7.19 0.94 8.88
C ASP A 116 7.78 2.31 8.50
N GLY A 117 6.93 3.26 8.09
CA GLY A 117 7.31 4.62 7.73
C GLY A 117 7.48 4.84 6.23
N TYR A 118 7.16 3.87 5.37
CA TYR A 118 7.12 4.06 3.92
C TYR A 118 6.07 5.11 3.57
N TRP A 119 6.43 6.01 2.66
CA TRP A 119 5.52 7.03 2.18
C TRP A 119 4.59 6.43 1.13
N VAL A 120 3.31 6.76 1.24
CA VAL A 120 2.29 6.43 0.24
C VAL A 120 1.65 7.72 -0.23
N GLU A 121 1.87 8.04 -1.51
CA GLU A 121 1.20 9.13 -2.20
C GLU A 121 -0.26 8.76 -2.45
N ILE A 122 -1.17 9.65 -2.08
CA ILE A 122 -2.58 9.55 -2.42
C ILE A 122 -2.87 10.63 -3.45
N VAL A 123 -3.28 10.21 -4.65
CA VAL A 123 -3.49 11.09 -5.80
C VAL A 123 -4.90 10.94 -6.34
N GLN A 124 -5.50 12.04 -6.77
CA GLN A 124 -6.80 12.04 -7.42
C GLN A 124 -6.70 11.36 -8.79
N ALA A 125 -7.53 10.34 -9.03
CA ALA A 125 -7.60 9.70 -10.35
C ALA A 125 -8.09 10.68 -11.41
N GLY A 126 -7.50 10.62 -12.61
CA GLY A 126 -7.81 11.52 -13.72
C GLY A 126 -7.20 12.92 -13.58
N LEU A 127 -6.39 13.16 -12.54
CA LEU A 127 -5.63 14.40 -12.42
C LEU A 127 -4.60 14.51 -13.55
N ASP A 128 -4.57 15.68 -14.19
CA ASP A 128 -3.51 16.04 -15.12
C ASP A 128 -2.47 16.89 -14.38
N PRO A 129 -1.31 16.34 -13.99
CA PRO A 129 -0.30 17.07 -13.23
C PRO A 129 0.37 18.19 -14.04
N THR A 130 0.11 18.27 -15.35
CA THR A 130 0.63 19.32 -16.22
C THR A 130 -0.30 20.52 -16.33
N LYS A 131 -1.52 20.41 -15.78
CA LYS A 131 -2.51 21.49 -15.77
C LYS A 131 -2.67 22.06 -14.35
N PRO A 132 -2.85 23.39 -14.22
CA PRO A 132 -3.05 24.04 -12.93
C PRO A 132 -4.26 23.50 -12.16
#